data_AF-A0A2S4UH42-F1
#
_entry.id   AF-A0A2S4UH42-F1
#
_cell.length_a   1.000
_cell.length_b   1.000
_cell.length_c   1.000
_cell.angle_alpha   90.00
_cell.angle_beta   90.00
_cell.angle_gamma   90.00
#
_symmetry.space_group_name_H-M   'P 1'
#
loop_
_entity.id
_entity.type
_entity.pdbx_description
1 polymer ?
#
loop_
_entity_poly.entity_id
_entity_poly.type
_entity_poly.pdbx_seq_one_letter_code
_entity_poly.pdbx_strand_id
1 'polypeptide(L)'
;MIALWQRHWILDSLYGITRVLHKPHDHLNIPKRTSRHAIILARGHIYSLDILAPDHFCRPSKSKQIYAAIPIGSLTGLDRDQWTDAREHLLSLDSTVNRDSLSVIEDGLFALCLDDSTRPAGLQGHIRTASTNYDGHNRWFDKSFSFIVENNSRASVLGEHSPCDALIAAIITDFVLAEGVGPGLCDPTVKAASHDSENLGWKKLEWVTDQRISQFIQDCKSTVEAISKDSDCDLLIFDKYGTDYIKRSDAYIQMAIQLAWFRQVGTVVSTYETGLTRLFKHGRTETIRTLSSESYAWVKAMDSEEDCHLIYNLFIQAISAHNSYTKKASLGRAFDRHFLGLRLQHRPSEDGTLPELFTDPVFAESSECQLSTSGISAGERITFGIETKHSDPRTSARQFSEHLSQALIDIRILCERATVSGGADSSAGRVENLSGCQRPTLKDNTGGRLRTPSVVTVGI
;
A
#
# COMPACT_ATOMS: atom_id res chain seq x y z
N MET A 1 9.81 7.74 29.05
CA MET A 1 10.61 6.58 28.57
C MET A 1 9.97 5.88 27.37
N ILE A 2 8.73 5.39 27.43
CA ILE A 2 8.08 4.63 26.33
C ILE A 2 8.11 5.35 24.96
N ALA A 3 7.89 6.67 24.92
CA ALA A 3 7.90 7.46 23.68
C ALA A 3 9.28 7.60 22.99
N LEU A 4 10.39 7.49 23.74
CA LEU A 4 11.75 7.57 23.19
C LEU A 4 12.22 6.23 22.59
N TRP A 5 11.71 5.11 23.12
CA TRP A 5 12.04 3.77 22.61
C TRP A 5 11.32 3.43 21.31
N GLN A 6 10.06 3.85 21.15
CA GLN A 6 9.28 3.60 19.93
C GLN A 6 9.80 4.38 18.73
N ARG A 7 10.38 5.58 18.95
CA ARG A 7 11.00 6.38 17.88
C ARG A 7 12.25 5.71 17.29
N HIS A 8 13.05 5.01 18.10
CA HIS A 8 14.28 4.39 17.61
C HIS A 8 14.01 3.11 16.82
N TRP A 9 13.27 2.14 17.37
CA TRP A 9 13.13 0.82 16.71
C TRP A 9 12.55 0.88 15.29
N ILE A 10 11.56 1.74 15.04
CA ILE A 10 10.86 1.75 13.75
C ILE A 10 11.62 2.56 12.69
N LEU A 11 12.26 3.67 13.07
CA LEU A 11 13.11 4.45 12.16
C LEU A 11 14.40 3.66 11.83
N ASP A 12 14.93 2.90 12.80
CA ASP A 12 16.04 1.97 12.60
C ASP A 12 15.66 0.78 11.70
N SER A 13 14.37 0.56 11.43
CA SER A 13 13.86 -0.52 10.58
C SER A 13 13.62 -0.11 9.13
N LEU A 14 13.90 1.15 8.75
CA LEU A 14 13.72 1.61 7.36
C LEU A 14 15.06 1.71 6.62
N TYR A 15 16.04 2.42 7.16
CA TYR A 15 17.29 2.67 6.45
C TYR A 15 18.25 1.48 6.55
N GLY A 16 18.92 1.13 5.44
CA GLY A 16 19.89 0.04 5.42
C GLY A 16 19.27 -1.36 5.42
N ILE A 17 17.94 -1.44 5.33
CA ILE A 17 17.19 -2.69 5.36
C ILE A 17 16.90 -3.19 3.94
N THR A 18 17.08 -4.49 3.75
CA THR A 18 16.77 -5.24 2.55
C THR A 18 16.25 -6.61 2.96
N ARG A 19 15.17 -7.06 2.33
CA ARG A 19 14.69 -8.44 2.47
C ARG A 19 15.60 -9.36 1.67
N VAL A 20 16.29 -10.25 2.37
CA VAL A 20 17.18 -11.25 1.79
C VAL A 20 16.42 -12.56 1.64
N LEU A 21 16.48 -13.12 0.43
CA LEU A 21 15.76 -14.33 0.09
C LEU A 21 16.47 -15.57 0.58
N HIS A 22 15.67 -16.51 1.08
CA HIS A 22 16.17 -17.79 1.50
C HIS A 22 15.01 -18.80 1.54
N LYS A 23 15.28 -20.07 1.22
CA LYS A 23 14.31 -21.15 1.36
C LYS A 23 14.45 -21.81 2.74
N PRO A 24 13.36 -22.06 3.49
CA PRO A 24 11.95 -21.87 3.11
C PRO A 24 11.37 -20.51 3.53
N HIS A 25 12.18 -19.59 4.05
CA HIS A 25 11.72 -18.28 4.52
C HIS A 25 12.78 -17.20 4.33
N ASP A 26 12.33 -16.04 3.89
CA ASP A 26 13.13 -14.83 3.80
C ASP A 26 13.49 -14.28 5.19
N HIS A 27 14.49 -13.39 5.22
CA HIS A 27 14.84 -12.64 6.41
C HIS A 27 15.18 -11.20 6.08
N LEU A 28 15.12 -10.33 7.07
CA LEU A 28 15.65 -8.96 6.94
C LEU A 28 17.14 -8.98 7.29
N ASN A 29 17.95 -8.28 6.51
CA ASN A 29 19.35 -8.08 6.86
C ASN A 29 19.48 -7.22 8.14
N ILE A 30 20.67 -7.24 8.74
CA ILE A 30 21.03 -6.33 9.83
C ILE A 30 21.71 -5.11 9.22
N PRO A 31 21.16 -3.89 9.37
CA PRO A 31 21.76 -2.69 8.79
C PRO A 31 23.16 -2.44 9.34
N LYS A 32 24.10 -2.09 8.46
CA LYS A 32 25.40 -1.58 8.89
C LYS A 32 25.25 -0.14 9.36
N ARG A 33 25.60 0.12 10.62
CA ARG A 33 25.57 1.48 11.21
C ARG A 33 26.49 2.48 10.51
N THR A 34 27.45 1.98 9.74
CA THR A 34 28.41 2.78 8.97
C THR A 34 27.98 3.00 7.52
N SER A 35 26.78 2.55 7.10
CA SER A 35 26.29 2.79 5.75
C SER A 35 26.09 4.28 5.49
N ARG A 36 26.56 4.74 4.33
CA ARG A 36 26.53 6.16 3.94
C ARG A 36 25.95 6.41 2.56
N HIS A 37 25.69 5.34 1.81
CA HIS A 37 25.37 5.43 0.39
C HIS A 37 23.90 5.11 0.10
N ALA A 38 23.37 5.75 -0.93
CA ALA A 38 22.11 5.37 -1.55
C ALA A 38 22.36 4.51 -2.80
N ILE A 39 21.37 3.69 -3.16
CA ILE A 39 21.37 2.92 -4.40
C ILE A 39 20.61 3.68 -5.46
N ILE A 40 21.22 3.95 -6.61
CA ILE A 40 20.58 4.67 -7.70
C ILE A 40 20.29 3.68 -8.83
N LEU A 41 19.04 3.61 -9.25
CA LEU A 41 18.60 2.82 -10.40
C LEU A 41 18.25 3.75 -11.55
N ALA A 42 18.89 3.57 -12.70
CA ALA A 42 18.62 4.35 -13.89
C ALA A 42 18.78 3.47 -15.14
N ARG A 43 17.71 3.33 -15.94
CA ARG A 43 17.72 2.59 -17.21
C ARG A 43 18.28 1.15 -17.09
N GLY A 44 17.95 0.49 -15.98
CA GLY A 44 18.41 -0.86 -15.66
C GLY A 44 19.84 -0.96 -15.12
N HIS A 45 20.59 0.14 -15.06
CA HIS A 45 21.88 0.18 -14.35
C HIS A 45 21.66 0.46 -12.87
N ILE A 46 22.57 -0.04 -12.05
CA ILE A 46 22.57 0.18 -10.60
C ILE A 46 23.89 0.84 -10.21
N TYR A 47 23.81 1.88 -9.39
CA TYR A 47 24.94 2.64 -8.87
C TYR A 47 24.85 2.75 -7.35
N SER A 48 25.98 2.94 -6.69
CA SER A 48 26.04 3.42 -5.31
C SER A 48 26.61 4.84 -5.27
N LEU A 49 26.02 5.68 -4.43
CA LEU A 49 26.41 7.07 -4.23
C LEU A 49 26.54 7.36 -2.74
N ASP A 50 27.72 7.76 -2.25
CA ASP A 50 27.88 8.25 -0.86
C ASP A 50 27.15 9.59 -0.72
N ILE A 51 26.09 9.62 0.09
CA ILE A 51 25.24 10.79 0.30
C ILE A 51 25.55 11.54 1.59
N LEU A 52 26.51 11.05 2.39
CA LEU A 52 26.91 11.66 3.66
C LEU A 52 28.35 12.20 3.62
N ALA A 53 28.99 12.25 2.46
CA ALA A 53 30.33 12.81 2.31
C ALA A 53 30.35 14.33 2.59
N PRO A 54 31.37 14.88 3.28
CA PRO A 54 31.39 16.28 3.74
C PRO A 54 31.31 17.35 2.63
N ASP A 55 31.58 16.97 1.39
CA ASP A 55 31.75 17.83 0.22
C ASP A 55 30.68 17.63 -0.86
N HIS A 56 29.66 16.81 -0.61
CA HIS A 56 28.64 16.48 -1.61
C HIS A 56 27.27 17.05 -1.23
N PHE A 57 27.03 18.32 -1.61
CA PHE A 57 25.72 18.62 -2.17
C PHE A 57 25.60 17.77 -3.44
N CYS A 58 24.67 16.83 -3.46
CA CYS A 58 24.40 15.97 -4.63
C CYS A 58 24.08 16.85 -5.85
N ARG A 59 25.09 17.11 -6.67
CA ARG A 59 24.99 17.98 -7.86
C ARG A 59 24.95 17.07 -9.09
N PRO A 60 23.82 16.91 -9.79
CA PRO A 60 23.69 15.93 -10.87
C PRO A 60 24.69 16.16 -12.01
N SER A 61 25.51 15.15 -12.31
CA SER A 61 26.51 15.21 -13.39
C SER A 61 25.87 15.06 -14.77
N LYS A 62 26.61 15.44 -15.82
CA LYS A 62 26.25 15.15 -17.22
C LYS A 62 26.00 13.65 -17.40
N SER A 63 24.81 13.32 -17.92
CA SER A 63 24.46 11.96 -18.33
C SER A 63 25.44 11.49 -19.41
N LYS A 64 26.37 10.61 -19.05
CA LYS A 64 27.07 9.80 -20.05
C LYS A 64 26.01 9.00 -20.80
N GLN A 65 26.15 8.81 -22.11
CA GLN A 65 25.24 7.97 -22.89
C GLN A 65 25.18 6.57 -22.26
N ILE A 66 24.08 6.30 -21.58
CA ILE A 66 23.82 5.02 -20.92
C ILE A 66 23.20 4.10 -21.97
N TYR A 67 24.00 3.19 -22.54
CA TYR A 67 23.50 2.06 -23.34
C TYR A 67 22.62 1.17 -22.46
N ALA A 68 21.66 0.45 -23.04
CA ALA A 68 20.78 -0.46 -22.28
C ALA A 68 21.60 -1.47 -21.45
N ALA A 69 21.35 -1.51 -20.14
CA ALA A 69 21.98 -2.47 -19.23
C ALA A 69 21.29 -3.83 -19.27
N ILE A 70 21.95 -4.84 -18.70
CA ILE A 70 21.27 -6.04 -18.20
C ILE A 70 20.54 -5.64 -16.91
N PRO A 71 19.19 -5.63 -16.87
CA PRO A 71 18.43 -5.04 -15.77
C PRO A 71 18.32 -6.01 -14.59
N ILE A 72 19.42 -6.25 -13.88
CA ILE A 72 19.48 -7.20 -12.76
C ILE A 72 18.43 -6.92 -11.68
N GLY A 73 18.12 -5.65 -11.42
CA GLY A 73 17.10 -5.25 -10.45
C GLY A 73 15.71 -5.87 -10.73
N SER A 74 15.40 -6.14 -12.01
CA SER A 74 14.13 -6.77 -12.39
C SER A 74 13.92 -8.11 -11.68
N LEU A 75 14.96 -8.90 -11.47
CA LEU A 75 14.88 -10.23 -10.84
C LEU A 75 14.19 -10.22 -9.47
N THR A 76 14.21 -9.08 -8.77
CA THR A 76 13.51 -8.90 -7.49
C THR A 76 11.98 -8.94 -7.60
N GLY A 77 11.43 -8.89 -8.81
CA GLY A 77 10.00 -9.01 -9.11
C GLY A 77 9.50 -10.43 -9.36
N LEU A 78 10.39 -11.44 -9.33
CA LEU A 78 10.02 -12.85 -9.41
C LEU A 78 9.29 -13.31 -8.13
N ASP A 79 8.63 -14.46 -8.25
CA ASP A 79 8.22 -15.24 -7.08
C ASP A 79 9.41 -15.49 -6.12
N ARG A 80 9.15 -15.60 -4.81
CA ARG A 80 10.21 -15.65 -3.79
C ARG A 80 11.14 -16.85 -3.98
N ASP A 81 10.60 -18.01 -4.35
CA ASP A 81 11.40 -19.21 -4.56
C ASP A 81 12.21 -19.12 -5.85
N GLN A 82 11.60 -18.59 -6.91
CA GLN A 82 12.28 -18.37 -8.19
C GLN A 82 13.38 -17.31 -8.08
N TRP A 83 13.14 -16.23 -7.34
CA TRP A 83 14.14 -15.22 -7.07
C TRP A 83 15.27 -15.79 -6.20
N THR A 84 14.96 -16.65 -5.22
CA THR A 84 16.00 -17.38 -4.46
C THR A 84 16.91 -18.17 -5.40
N ASP A 85 16.33 -18.96 -6.31
CA ASP A 85 17.08 -19.79 -7.27
C ASP A 85 17.93 -18.94 -8.24
N ALA A 86 17.37 -17.83 -8.73
CA ALA A 86 18.07 -16.90 -9.61
C ALA A 86 19.21 -16.16 -8.87
N ARG A 87 19.00 -15.77 -7.60
CA ARG A 87 20.01 -15.14 -6.76
C ARG A 87 21.15 -16.09 -6.45
N GLU A 88 20.87 -17.34 -6.09
CA GLU A 88 21.88 -18.37 -5.85
C GLU A 88 22.69 -18.68 -7.12
N HIS A 89 22.01 -18.80 -8.27
CA HIS A 89 22.69 -18.98 -9.54
C HIS A 89 23.59 -17.78 -9.86
N LEU A 90 23.10 -16.55 -9.70
CA LEU A 90 23.90 -15.32 -9.90
C LEU A 90 25.15 -15.31 -9.01
N LEU A 91 25.02 -15.71 -7.75
CA LEU A 91 26.11 -15.81 -6.77
C LEU A 91 27.09 -16.97 -7.04
N SER A 92 26.75 -17.90 -7.94
CA SER A 92 27.59 -19.02 -8.35
C SER A 92 28.46 -18.72 -9.58
N LEU A 93 28.05 -17.74 -10.41
CA LEU A 93 28.76 -17.37 -11.65
C LEU A 93 30.12 -16.71 -11.41
N ASP A 94 30.26 -16.01 -10.29
CA ASP A 94 31.50 -15.35 -9.90
C ASP A 94 31.64 -15.30 -8.37
N SER A 95 32.87 -15.39 -7.88
CA SER A 95 33.14 -15.48 -6.45
C SER A 95 33.19 -14.13 -5.73
N THR A 96 33.30 -12.99 -6.43
CA THR A 96 33.49 -11.67 -5.81
C THR A 96 32.60 -10.57 -6.38
N VAL A 97 32.56 -10.35 -7.70
CA VAL A 97 31.88 -9.24 -8.37
C VAL A 97 30.39 -9.18 -8.02
N ASN A 98 29.66 -10.29 -8.20
CA ASN A 98 28.22 -10.33 -7.92
C ASN A 98 27.92 -10.24 -6.42
N ARG A 99 28.79 -10.83 -5.58
CA ARG A 99 28.68 -10.77 -4.12
C ARG A 99 28.89 -9.35 -3.59
N ASP A 100 29.91 -8.66 -4.10
CA ASP A 100 30.22 -7.29 -3.73
C ASP A 100 29.10 -6.35 -4.16
N SER A 101 28.60 -6.49 -5.39
CA SER A 101 27.46 -5.70 -5.90
C SER A 101 26.20 -5.93 -5.05
N LEU A 102 25.85 -7.17 -4.71
CA LEU A 102 24.72 -7.46 -3.83
C LEU A 102 24.91 -6.91 -2.41
N SER A 103 26.08 -7.08 -1.81
CA SER A 103 26.38 -6.53 -0.48
C SER A 103 26.23 -5.00 -0.47
N VAL A 104 26.68 -4.32 -1.53
CA VAL A 104 26.52 -2.86 -1.66
C VAL A 104 25.04 -2.48 -1.68
N ILE A 105 24.20 -3.22 -2.41
CA ILE A 105 22.76 -2.97 -2.45
C ILE A 105 22.10 -3.23 -1.09
N GLU A 106 22.41 -4.37 -0.48
CA GLU A 106 21.86 -4.78 0.81
C GLU A 106 22.17 -3.74 1.90
N ASP A 107 23.40 -3.22 1.92
CA ASP A 107 23.88 -2.22 2.88
C ASP A 107 23.41 -0.78 2.60
N GLY A 108 22.94 -0.48 1.38
CA GLY A 108 22.54 0.89 1.00
C GLY A 108 21.42 1.45 1.87
N LEU A 109 21.39 2.75 2.13
CA LEU A 109 20.41 3.36 3.04
C LEU A 109 18.98 3.25 2.49
N PHE A 110 18.80 3.53 1.21
CA PHE A 110 17.54 3.44 0.47
C PHE A 110 17.85 3.36 -1.03
N ALA A 111 16.84 3.15 -1.86
CA ALA A 111 16.99 3.25 -3.32
C ALA A 111 16.35 4.54 -3.88
N LEU A 112 16.93 5.07 -4.96
CA LEU A 112 16.39 6.15 -5.78
C LEU A 112 16.27 5.66 -7.22
N CYS A 113 15.04 5.52 -7.72
CA CYS A 113 14.76 5.11 -9.09
C CYS A 113 14.54 6.36 -9.94
N LEU A 114 15.45 6.62 -10.87
CA LEU A 114 15.37 7.68 -11.86
C LEU A 114 14.71 7.13 -13.12
N ASP A 115 13.39 7.27 -13.22
CA ASP A 115 12.61 6.78 -14.33
C ASP A 115 12.62 7.79 -15.48
N ASP A 116 13.03 7.36 -16.66
CA ASP A 116 13.20 8.22 -17.84
C ASP A 116 11.93 8.32 -18.70
N SER A 117 10.83 7.74 -18.24
CA SER A 117 9.52 7.80 -18.89
C SER A 117 8.42 8.13 -17.89
N THR A 118 7.34 8.73 -18.40
CA THR A 118 6.09 8.94 -17.66
C THR A 118 4.98 8.25 -18.45
N ARG A 119 4.16 7.44 -17.77
CA ARG A 119 3.00 6.83 -18.41
C ARG A 119 1.88 7.85 -18.68
N PRO A 120 1.16 7.74 -19.81
CA PRO A 120 -0.06 8.51 -20.02
C PRO A 120 -1.16 8.08 -19.02
N ALA A 121 -2.33 8.72 -19.07
CA ALA A 121 -3.46 8.52 -18.13
C ALA A 121 -3.29 9.16 -16.75
N GLY A 122 -2.59 10.30 -16.67
CA GLY A 122 -2.60 11.15 -15.48
C GLY A 122 -2.08 10.41 -14.25
N LEU A 123 -2.93 10.31 -13.22
CA LEU A 123 -2.57 9.67 -11.96
C LEU A 123 -2.58 8.14 -12.02
N GLN A 124 -3.48 7.52 -12.79
CA GLN A 124 -3.47 6.06 -12.97
C GLN A 124 -2.17 5.62 -13.65
N GLY A 125 -1.69 6.40 -14.62
CA GLY A 125 -0.36 6.24 -15.20
C GLY A 125 0.74 6.31 -14.16
N HIS A 126 0.69 7.33 -13.28
CA HIS A 126 1.66 7.53 -12.21
C HIS A 126 1.71 6.35 -11.22
N ILE A 127 0.56 5.86 -10.76
CA ILE A 127 0.49 4.69 -9.84
C ILE A 127 1.14 3.48 -10.51
N ARG A 128 0.81 3.19 -11.77
CA ARG A 128 1.42 2.04 -12.47
C ARG A 128 2.93 2.22 -12.71
N THR A 129 3.39 3.45 -12.99
CA THR A 129 4.83 3.75 -13.06
C THR A 129 5.47 3.47 -11.70
N ALA A 130 4.94 4.08 -10.63
CA ALA A 130 5.45 3.92 -9.27
C ALA A 130 5.58 2.44 -8.87
N SER A 131 4.52 1.66 -9.08
CA SER A 131 4.48 0.25 -8.68
C SER A 131 5.47 -0.62 -9.47
N THR A 132 5.46 -0.55 -10.80
CA THR A 132 6.17 -1.57 -11.63
C THR A 132 7.08 -0.98 -12.70
N ASN A 133 6.84 0.26 -13.15
CA ASN A 133 7.48 0.84 -14.32
C ASN A 133 7.57 -0.15 -15.50
N TYR A 134 6.41 -0.63 -15.97
CA TYR A 134 6.28 -1.68 -16.99
C TYR A 134 6.65 -3.05 -16.46
N ASP A 135 7.93 -3.40 -16.53
CA ASP A 135 8.43 -4.75 -16.37
C ASP A 135 9.37 -4.87 -15.15
N GLY A 136 9.43 -3.85 -14.29
CA GLY A 136 10.28 -3.82 -13.11
C GLY A 136 11.75 -3.54 -13.40
N HIS A 137 12.14 -3.19 -14.64
CA HIS A 137 13.56 -3.06 -15.01
C HIS A 137 14.35 -2.01 -14.19
N ASN A 138 13.67 -1.03 -13.60
CA ASN A 138 14.27 0.05 -12.81
C ASN A 138 13.83 0.00 -11.34
N ARG A 139 13.70 -1.20 -10.77
CA ARG A 139 13.27 -1.44 -9.39
C ARG A 139 14.20 -2.40 -8.65
N TRP A 140 14.16 -2.30 -7.31
CA TRP A 140 14.71 -3.30 -6.40
C TRP A 140 13.68 -3.53 -5.28
N PHE A 141 12.73 -4.44 -5.53
CA PHE A 141 11.54 -4.62 -4.68
C PHE A 141 11.85 -5.09 -3.26
N ASP A 142 13.03 -5.67 -3.03
CA ASP A 142 13.46 -6.11 -1.70
C ASP A 142 14.01 -5.00 -0.83
N LYS A 143 14.24 -3.79 -1.38
CA LYS A 143 14.71 -2.66 -0.59
C LYS A 143 13.55 -2.15 0.25
N SER A 144 13.77 -1.98 1.55
CA SER A 144 12.77 -1.50 2.51
C SER A 144 12.02 -0.26 2.02
N PHE A 145 12.74 0.66 1.37
CA PHE A 145 12.20 1.92 0.91
C PHE A 145 12.94 2.43 -0.33
N SER A 146 12.18 2.88 -1.31
CA SER A 146 12.67 3.47 -2.55
C SER A 146 11.93 4.75 -2.88
N PHE A 147 12.66 5.83 -3.17
CA PHE A 147 12.11 7.00 -3.85
C PHE A 147 12.11 6.75 -5.35
N ILE A 148 11.06 7.19 -6.04
CA ILE A 148 10.93 7.08 -7.50
C ILE A 148 10.67 8.48 -8.03
N VAL A 149 11.43 8.88 -9.04
CA VAL A 149 11.29 10.18 -9.70
C VAL A 149 11.16 9.95 -11.21
N GLU A 150 10.02 10.34 -11.77
CA GLU A 150 9.76 10.30 -13.21
C GLU A 150 10.40 11.49 -13.94
N ASN A 151 10.52 11.39 -15.27
CA ASN A 151 11.13 12.42 -16.12
C ASN A 151 10.36 13.76 -16.16
N ASN A 152 9.14 13.80 -15.62
CA ASN A 152 8.33 15.01 -15.45
C ASN A 152 8.32 15.54 -14.00
N SER A 153 9.25 15.06 -13.16
CA SER A 153 9.38 15.40 -11.75
C SER A 153 8.27 14.92 -10.83
N ARG A 154 7.36 14.04 -11.31
CA ARG A 154 6.48 13.31 -10.39
C ARG A 154 7.33 12.38 -9.52
N ALA A 155 6.99 12.34 -8.24
CA ALA A 155 7.71 11.53 -7.27
C ALA A 155 6.74 10.63 -6.50
N SER A 156 7.22 9.44 -6.15
CA SER A 156 6.49 8.48 -5.33
C SER A 156 7.45 7.69 -4.45
N VAL A 157 6.87 6.92 -3.54
CA VAL A 157 7.58 6.07 -2.60
C VAL A 157 7.08 4.65 -2.76
N LEU A 158 8.01 3.71 -2.86
CA LEU A 158 7.74 2.28 -2.84
C LEU A 158 8.36 1.68 -1.57
N GLY A 159 7.56 0.97 -0.78
CA GLY A 159 8.01 0.34 0.46
C GLY A 159 7.86 -1.18 0.41
N GLU A 160 8.90 -1.90 0.81
CA GLU A 160 8.79 -3.32 1.15
C GLU A 160 8.13 -3.41 2.54
N HIS A 161 7.06 -4.19 2.67
CA HIS A 161 6.13 -4.07 3.79
C HIS A 161 6.53 -4.92 5.02
N SER A 162 7.46 -5.87 4.86
CA SER A 162 7.91 -6.72 5.95
C SER A 162 8.61 -5.98 7.12
N PRO A 163 9.48 -4.97 6.92
CA PRO A 163 10.14 -4.28 8.03
C PRO A 163 9.21 -3.36 8.84
N CYS A 164 8.29 -2.64 8.18
CA CYS A 164 7.43 -1.67 8.85
C CYS A 164 6.08 -1.47 8.15
N ASP A 165 5.13 -0.85 8.86
CA ASP A 165 3.82 -0.49 8.30
C ASP A 165 3.86 0.85 7.54
N ALA A 166 2.95 1.04 6.59
CA ALA A 166 2.89 2.19 5.67
C ALA A 166 2.95 3.57 6.36
N LEU A 167 2.37 3.72 7.56
CA LEU A 167 2.41 4.96 8.34
C LEU A 167 3.83 5.50 8.56
N ILE A 168 4.85 4.63 8.60
CA ILE A 168 6.25 5.04 8.82
C ILE A 168 6.83 5.70 7.56
N ALA A 169 6.61 5.08 6.40
CA ALA A 169 6.95 5.64 5.11
C ALA A 169 6.24 7.00 4.90
N ALA A 170 4.96 7.09 5.28
CA ALA A 170 4.18 8.32 5.21
C ALA A 170 4.79 9.44 6.09
N ILE A 171 5.08 9.17 7.37
CA ILE A 171 5.69 10.15 8.28
C ILE A 171 7.02 10.69 7.74
N ILE A 172 7.87 9.82 7.20
CA ILE A 172 9.17 10.23 6.63
C ILE A 172 8.95 11.09 5.38
N THR A 173 8.00 10.71 4.53
CA THR A 173 7.67 11.46 3.32
C THR A 173 7.13 12.84 3.66
N ASP A 174 6.19 12.93 4.62
CA ASP A 174 5.63 14.20 5.10
C ASP A 174 6.73 15.10 5.70
N PHE A 175 7.65 14.52 6.48
CA PHE A 175 8.78 15.25 7.04
C PHE A 175 9.68 15.84 5.94
N VAL A 176 10.06 15.03 4.94
CA VAL A 176 10.90 15.49 3.82
C VAL A 176 10.21 16.59 3.02
N LEU A 177 8.91 16.47 2.78
CA LEU A 177 8.12 17.49 2.08
C LEU A 177 7.98 18.79 2.88
N ALA A 178 7.85 18.69 4.21
CA ALA A 178 7.69 19.85 5.09
C ALA A 178 9.00 20.61 5.36
N GLU A 179 10.13 19.90 5.50
CA GLU A 179 11.45 20.52 5.74
C GLU A 179 11.89 21.37 4.53
N GLY A 180 11.52 20.90 3.33
CA GLY A 180 11.94 21.52 2.07
C GLY A 180 13.44 21.33 1.80
N VAL A 181 13.86 21.67 0.58
CA VAL A 181 15.29 21.81 0.28
C VAL A 181 15.69 23.24 0.62
N GLY A 182 16.71 23.42 1.47
CA GLY A 182 17.20 24.74 1.87
C GLY A 182 17.48 25.67 0.68
N PRO A 183 17.51 27.00 0.89
CA PRO A 183 17.67 27.97 -0.19
C PRO A 183 18.96 27.69 -0.99
N GLY A 184 18.82 27.53 -2.30
CA GLY A 184 19.95 27.36 -3.22
C GLY A 184 19.90 26.10 -4.09
N LEU A 185 19.29 24.99 -3.68
CA LEU A 185 19.24 23.77 -4.51
C LEU A 185 18.34 23.89 -5.74
N CYS A 186 17.30 24.73 -5.66
CA CYS A 186 16.43 25.09 -6.78
C CYS A 186 16.91 26.34 -7.54
N ASP A 187 18.06 26.93 -7.16
CA ASP A 187 18.62 28.07 -7.87
C ASP A 187 19.09 27.64 -9.27
N PRO A 188 18.65 28.30 -10.36
CA PRO A 188 19.09 27.99 -11.71
C PRO A 188 20.61 27.95 -11.88
N THR A 189 21.36 28.76 -11.13
CA THR A 189 22.83 28.80 -11.16
C THR A 189 23.44 27.58 -10.50
N VAL A 190 22.88 27.11 -9.38
CA VAL A 190 23.29 25.86 -8.71
C VAL A 190 22.94 24.65 -9.58
N LYS A 191 21.77 24.66 -10.22
CA LYS A 191 21.37 23.66 -11.21
C LYS A 191 22.33 23.64 -12.41
N ALA A 192 22.66 24.80 -12.98
CA ALA A 192 23.61 24.90 -14.09
C ALA A 192 25.00 24.39 -13.69
N ALA A 193 25.53 24.85 -12.55
CA ALA A 193 26.83 24.43 -12.02
C ALA A 193 26.86 22.93 -11.67
N SER A 194 25.70 22.31 -11.38
CA SER A 194 25.63 20.90 -11.08
C SER A 194 25.98 20.01 -12.28
N HIS A 195 25.57 20.42 -13.48
CA HIS A 195 25.83 19.70 -14.72
C HIS A 195 27.33 19.65 -15.10
N ASP A 196 28.16 20.51 -14.52
CA ASP A 196 29.61 20.56 -14.77
C ASP A 196 30.43 19.76 -13.75
N SER A 197 29.79 19.07 -12.79
CA SER A 197 30.47 18.21 -11.83
C SER A 197 30.87 16.86 -12.44
N GLU A 198 32.16 16.54 -12.44
CA GLU A 198 32.69 15.30 -13.03
C GLU A 198 32.88 14.15 -12.03
N ASN A 199 32.80 14.40 -10.71
CA ASN A 199 33.25 13.43 -9.71
C ASN A 199 32.35 13.37 -8.47
N LEU A 200 31.17 12.79 -8.67
CA LEU A 200 30.17 12.62 -7.61
C LEU A 200 30.35 11.32 -6.80
N GLY A 201 31.45 10.58 -6.98
CA GLY A 201 31.64 9.30 -6.31
C GLY A 201 30.63 8.20 -6.71
N TRP A 202 30.01 8.31 -7.89
CA TRP A 202 29.11 7.25 -8.39
C TRP A 202 29.94 6.03 -8.74
N LYS A 203 29.67 4.92 -8.06
CA LYS A 203 30.25 3.63 -8.40
C LYS A 203 29.18 2.81 -9.08
N LYS A 204 29.38 2.49 -10.37
CA LYS A 204 28.54 1.55 -11.08
C LYS A 204 28.76 0.15 -10.51
N LEU A 205 27.67 -0.57 -10.26
CA LEU A 205 27.71 -1.98 -9.86
C LEU A 205 27.84 -2.82 -11.12
N GLU A 206 28.79 -3.75 -11.10
CA GLU A 206 29.07 -4.64 -12.21
C GLU A 206 28.52 -6.04 -11.92
N TRP A 207 28.22 -6.77 -12.99
CA TRP A 207 27.53 -8.05 -12.92
C TRP A 207 28.12 -9.05 -13.91
N VAL A 208 28.41 -10.25 -13.42
CA VAL A 208 28.73 -11.42 -14.25
C VAL A 208 27.44 -12.22 -14.45
N THR A 209 27.05 -12.41 -15.70
CA THR A 209 25.77 -13.03 -16.07
C THR A 209 25.96 -14.06 -17.17
N ASP A 210 25.00 -14.96 -17.30
CA ASP A 210 24.95 -15.98 -18.33
C ASP A 210 23.56 -16.03 -19.00
N GLN A 211 23.37 -17.00 -19.89
CA GLN A 211 22.10 -17.22 -20.57
C GLN A 211 20.96 -17.57 -19.59
N ARG A 212 21.26 -18.27 -18.50
CA ARG A 212 20.24 -18.64 -17.50
C ARG A 212 19.73 -17.42 -16.73
N ILE A 213 20.61 -16.50 -16.32
CA ILE A 213 20.20 -15.20 -15.75
C ILE A 213 19.38 -14.40 -16.76
N SER A 214 19.76 -14.41 -18.03
CA SER A 214 19.01 -13.72 -19.08
C SER A 214 17.58 -14.28 -19.22
N GLN A 215 17.41 -15.59 -19.09
CA GLN A 215 16.08 -16.22 -19.09
C GLN A 215 15.26 -15.82 -17.86
N PHE A 216 15.85 -15.85 -16.65
CA PHE A 216 15.17 -15.40 -15.43
C PHE A 216 14.70 -13.94 -15.54
N ILE A 217 15.51 -13.05 -16.13
CA ILE A 217 15.13 -11.66 -16.39
C ILE A 217 13.91 -11.60 -17.31
N GLN A 218 13.89 -12.38 -18.40
CA GLN A 218 12.78 -12.38 -19.34
C GLN A 218 11.48 -12.91 -18.72
N ASP A 219 11.57 -13.99 -17.94
CA ASP A 219 10.44 -14.58 -17.23
C ASP A 219 9.89 -13.58 -16.19
N CYS A 220 10.79 -12.90 -15.49
CA CYS A 220 10.43 -11.86 -14.53
C CYS A 220 9.72 -10.69 -15.19
N LYS A 221 10.27 -10.14 -16.28
CA LYS A 221 9.67 -9.03 -17.02
C LYS A 221 8.26 -9.36 -17.46
N SER A 222 8.07 -10.58 -18.00
CA SER A 222 6.76 -11.07 -18.44
C SER A 222 5.78 -11.17 -17.26
N THR A 223 6.25 -11.64 -16.11
CA THR A 223 5.45 -11.75 -14.88
C THR A 223 5.04 -10.39 -14.33
N VAL A 224 5.99 -9.46 -14.17
CA VAL A 224 5.72 -8.11 -13.65
C VAL A 224 4.81 -7.34 -14.60
N GLU A 225 5.01 -7.47 -15.92
CA GLU A 225 4.16 -6.84 -16.91
C GLU A 225 2.73 -7.39 -16.87
N ALA A 226 2.55 -8.71 -16.68
CA ALA A 226 1.22 -9.31 -16.50
C ALA A 226 0.52 -8.78 -15.25
N ILE A 227 1.21 -8.70 -14.11
CA ILE A 227 0.69 -8.11 -12.87
C ILE A 227 0.32 -6.63 -13.07
N SER A 228 1.19 -5.87 -13.73
CA SER A 228 0.99 -4.44 -14.04
C SER A 228 -0.23 -4.21 -14.93
N LYS A 229 -0.46 -5.11 -15.91
CA LYS A 229 -1.62 -5.07 -16.80
C LYS A 229 -2.91 -5.42 -16.06
N ASP A 230 -2.87 -6.40 -15.18
CA ASP A 230 -4.03 -6.87 -14.42
C ASP A 230 -4.43 -5.94 -13.26
N SER A 231 -3.53 -5.08 -12.79
CA SER A 231 -3.86 -4.05 -11.79
C SER A 231 -4.85 -3.01 -12.35
N ASP A 232 -5.98 -2.81 -11.66
CA ASP A 232 -6.95 -1.75 -11.91
C ASP A 232 -6.94 -0.77 -10.74
N CYS A 233 -6.61 0.50 -10.98
CA CYS A 233 -6.42 1.48 -9.91
C CYS A 233 -7.21 2.76 -10.18
N ASP A 234 -7.75 3.36 -9.11
CA ASP A 234 -8.37 4.68 -9.15
C ASP A 234 -8.00 5.51 -7.92
N LEU A 235 -8.07 6.84 -8.05
CA LEU A 235 -7.93 7.75 -6.91
C LEU A 235 -9.17 8.62 -6.79
N LEU A 236 -9.90 8.45 -5.69
CA LEU A 236 -11.02 9.31 -5.34
C LEU A 236 -10.51 10.46 -4.46
N ILE A 237 -10.53 11.68 -4.97
CA ILE A 237 -10.40 12.90 -4.16
C ILE A 237 -11.81 13.41 -3.87
N PHE A 238 -12.31 13.15 -2.67
CA PHE A 238 -13.67 13.53 -2.30
C PHE A 238 -13.73 14.98 -1.81
N ASP A 239 -14.51 15.82 -2.52
CA ASP A 239 -14.53 17.27 -2.35
C ASP A 239 -15.87 17.84 -1.86
N LYS A 240 -16.87 16.99 -1.56
CA LYS A 240 -18.22 17.44 -1.17
C LYS A 240 -18.32 17.89 0.29
N TYR A 241 -17.49 17.30 1.15
CA TYR A 241 -17.27 17.73 2.53
C TYR A 241 -15.97 17.13 3.05
N GLY A 242 -15.43 17.74 4.10
CA GLY A 242 -14.15 17.36 4.69
C GLY A 242 -14.26 16.72 6.07
N THR A 243 -13.10 16.55 6.69
CA THR A 243 -12.95 16.00 8.05
C THR A 243 -13.70 16.79 9.12
N ASP A 244 -13.95 18.08 8.88
CA ASP A 244 -14.67 18.96 9.81
C ASP A 244 -16.14 18.54 10.00
N TYR A 245 -16.78 18.04 8.94
CA TYR A 245 -18.16 17.55 9.02
C TYR A 245 -18.22 16.23 9.80
N ILE A 246 -17.37 15.26 9.46
CA ILE A 246 -17.36 13.92 10.08
C ILE A 246 -16.67 13.87 11.44
N LYS A 247 -16.02 14.96 11.87
CA LYS A 247 -15.14 15.04 13.06
C LYS A 247 -14.10 13.91 13.12
N ARG A 248 -13.52 13.55 11.96
CA ARG A 248 -12.51 12.48 11.79
C ARG A 248 -12.92 11.13 12.41
N SER A 249 -14.07 10.58 12.01
CA SER A 249 -14.44 9.21 12.40
C SER A 249 -13.99 8.20 11.35
N ASP A 250 -12.97 7.41 11.65
CA ASP A 250 -12.57 6.24 10.85
C ASP A 250 -13.76 5.30 10.60
N ALA A 251 -14.54 5.03 11.65
CA ALA A 251 -15.76 4.22 11.57
C ALA A 251 -16.72 4.71 10.47
N TYR A 252 -16.90 6.02 10.31
CA TYR A 252 -17.74 6.59 9.25
C TYR A 252 -17.24 6.19 7.86
N ILE A 253 -15.93 6.31 7.64
CA ILE A 253 -15.30 5.97 6.36
C ILE A 253 -15.39 4.47 6.10
N GLN A 254 -15.12 3.65 7.10
CA GLN A 254 -15.23 2.19 7.01
C GLN A 254 -16.66 1.74 6.67
N MET A 255 -17.67 2.40 7.23
CA MET A 255 -19.07 2.16 6.85
C MET A 255 -19.34 2.56 5.39
N ALA A 256 -18.84 3.70 4.92
CA ALA A 256 -18.97 4.08 3.51
C ALA A 256 -18.33 3.05 2.57
N ILE A 257 -17.18 2.48 2.93
CA ILE A 257 -16.51 1.42 2.17
C ILE A 257 -17.37 0.14 2.17
N GLN A 258 -17.94 -0.27 3.31
CA GLN A 258 -18.84 -1.43 3.37
C GLN A 258 -20.06 -1.26 2.45
N LEU A 259 -20.68 -0.07 2.46
CA LEU A 259 -21.83 0.24 1.61
C LEU A 259 -21.43 0.27 0.12
N ALA A 260 -20.28 0.84 -0.21
CA ALA A 260 -19.77 0.87 -1.59
C ALA A 260 -19.54 -0.54 -2.13
N TRP A 261 -18.93 -1.42 -1.33
CA TRP A 261 -18.75 -2.83 -1.67
C TRP A 261 -20.10 -3.53 -1.90
N PHE A 262 -21.04 -3.36 -0.97
CA PHE A 262 -22.35 -3.98 -1.07
C PHE A 262 -23.09 -3.56 -2.34
N ARG A 263 -22.99 -2.29 -2.74
CA ARG A 263 -23.59 -1.77 -3.99
C ARG A 263 -22.93 -2.28 -5.26
N GLN A 264 -21.61 -2.49 -5.24
CA GLN A 264 -20.89 -3.03 -6.40
C GLN A 264 -21.14 -4.53 -6.60
N VAL A 265 -21.05 -5.31 -5.51
CA VAL A 265 -20.99 -6.78 -5.58
C VAL A 265 -22.32 -7.45 -5.19
N GLY A 266 -23.23 -6.73 -4.51
CA GLY A 266 -24.53 -7.23 -4.07
C GLY A 266 -24.51 -8.07 -2.80
N THR A 267 -23.35 -8.23 -2.16
CA THR A 267 -23.19 -8.97 -0.89
C THR A 267 -22.06 -8.37 -0.05
N VAL A 268 -21.95 -8.77 1.21
CA VAL A 268 -20.84 -8.41 2.11
C VAL A 268 -19.76 -9.47 2.13
N VAL A 269 -18.55 -9.08 2.54
CA VAL A 269 -17.37 -9.96 2.59
C VAL A 269 -16.51 -9.71 3.82
N SER A 270 -15.70 -10.71 4.18
CA SER A 270 -14.70 -10.54 5.24
C SER A 270 -13.80 -9.36 4.89
N THR A 271 -13.71 -8.40 5.80
CA THR A 271 -13.01 -7.15 5.60
C THR A 271 -11.91 -7.01 6.63
N TYR A 272 -10.68 -6.82 6.14
CA TYR A 272 -9.51 -6.49 6.95
C TYR A 272 -9.36 -4.98 7.01
N GLU A 273 -9.20 -4.44 8.21
CA GLU A 273 -8.68 -3.10 8.45
C GLU A 273 -7.45 -3.19 9.37
N THR A 274 -6.44 -2.38 9.08
CA THR A 274 -5.23 -2.30 9.91
C THR A 274 -5.48 -1.62 11.26
N GLY A 275 -5.44 -2.39 12.36
CA GLY A 275 -5.44 -1.86 13.73
C GLY A 275 -4.03 -1.75 14.31
N LEU A 276 -3.54 -0.55 14.59
CA LEU A 276 -2.20 -0.35 15.13
C LEU A 276 -2.12 -0.80 16.60
N THR A 277 -1.14 -1.67 16.92
CA THR A 277 -0.86 -2.15 18.29
C THR A 277 0.40 -1.51 18.89
N ARG A 278 0.75 -0.31 18.42
CA ARG A 278 1.97 0.42 18.83
C ARG A 278 2.00 0.85 20.30
N LEU A 279 0.95 0.59 21.09
CA LEU A 279 1.01 0.72 22.54
C LEU A 279 1.94 -0.33 23.18
N PHE A 280 2.18 -1.45 22.49
CA PHE A 280 3.02 -2.55 22.96
C PHE A 280 4.45 -2.46 22.40
N LYS A 281 5.40 -3.11 23.09
CA LYS A 281 6.79 -3.20 22.63
C LYS A 281 6.84 -3.94 21.28
N HIS A 282 7.43 -3.30 20.27
CA HIS A 282 7.50 -3.77 18.89
C HIS A 282 6.12 -4.05 18.24
N GLY A 283 5.06 -3.41 18.76
CA GLY A 283 3.73 -3.56 18.21
C GLY A 283 3.66 -3.12 16.75
N ARG A 284 3.18 -4.00 15.89
CA ARG A 284 2.83 -3.75 14.48
C ARG A 284 1.32 -3.56 14.39
N THR A 285 0.61 -4.60 13.96
CA THR A 285 -0.79 -4.56 13.63
C THR A 285 -1.57 -5.73 14.22
N GLU A 286 -2.86 -5.49 14.44
CA GLU A 286 -3.93 -6.45 14.63
C GLU A 286 -4.97 -6.21 13.53
N THR A 287 -5.83 -7.19 13.26
CA THR A 287 -6.94 -7.05 12.31
C THR A 287 -8.17 -6.45 13.00
N ILE A 288 -8.66 -5.34 12.47
CA ILE A 288 -10.02 -4.84 12.74
C ILE A 288 -10.92 -5.48 11.69
N ARG A 289 -11.96 -6.20 12.13
CA ARG A 289 -12.92 -6.85 11.24
C ARG A 289 -14.13 -5.94 11.06
N THR A 290 -14.11 -5.12 10.01
CA THR A 290 -15.13 -4.09 9.74
C THR A 290 -16.52 -4.68 9.46
N LEU A 291 -16.58 -5.88 8.90
CA LEU A 291 -17.83 -6.60 8.73
C LEU A 291 -18.30 -7.17 10.08
N SER A 292 -19.28 -6.51 10.69
CA SER A 292 -20.00 -6.94 11.88
C SER A 292 -21.47 -7.17 11.56
N SER A 293 -22.22 -7.77 12.48
CA SER A 293 -23.66 -7.94 12.32
C SER A 293 -24.37 -6.59 12.19
N GLU A 294 -23.91 -5.57 12.90
CA GLU A 294 -24.43 -4.21 12.86
C GLU A 294 -24.12 -3.51 11.53
N SER A 295 -22.88 -3.62 11.03
CA SER A 295 -22.57 -3.04 9.70
C SER A 295 -23.34 -3.74 8.60
N TYR A 296 -23.52 -5.05 8.66
CA TYR A 296 -24.37 -5.81 7.74
C TYR A 296 -25.84 -5.36 7.77
N ALA A 297 -26.42 -5.21 8.96
CA ALA A 297 -27.81 -4.77 9.12
C ALA A 297 -28.01 -3.36 8.55
N TRP A 298 -27.05 -2.46 8.80
CA TRP A 298 -27.10 -1.10 8.29
C TRP A 298 -26.94 -1.04 6.75
N VAL A 299 -25.95 -1.71 6.15
CA VAL A 299 -25.78 -1.65 4.68
C VAL A 299 -26.99 -2.20 3.93
N LYS A 300 -27.64 -3.24 4.47
CA LYS A 300 -28.89 -3.77 3.91
C LYS A 300 -30.04 -2.78 3.97
N ALA A 301 -30.13 -2.01 5.05
CA ALA A 301 -31.22 -1.05 5.24
C ALA A 301 -31.03 0.22 4.39
N MET A 302 -29.80 0.60 4.06
CA MET A 302 -29.50 1.87 3.40
C MET A 302 -30.21 2.07 2.05
N ASP A 303 -30.35 1.01 1.26
CA ASP A 303 -30.99 1.03 -0.06
C ASP A 303 -32.42 0.44 -0.05
N SER A 304 -33.02 0.31 1.13
CA SER A 304 -34.39 -0.19 1.32
C SER A 304 -35.44 0.95 1.39
N GLU A 305 -36.72 0.59 1.50
CA GLU A 305 -37.84 1.53 1.71
C GLU A 305 -38.13 1.80 3.20
N GLU A 306 -37.22 1.41 4.09
CA GLU A 306 -37.37 1.58 5.54
C GLU A 306 -37.30 3.05 5.98
N ASP A 307 -37.83 3.32 7.17
CA ASP A 307 -37.82 4.66 7.76
C ASP A 307 -36.40 5.19 8.00
N CYS A 308 -36.18 6.48 7.70
CA CYS A 308 -34.86 7.08 7.79
C CYS A 308 -34.30 7.13 9.23
N HIS A 309 -35.14 7.20 10.26
CA HIS A 309 -34.68 7.12 11.65
C HIS A 309 -34.25 5.71 12.02
N LEU A 310 -34.92 4.68 11.50
CA LEU A 310 -34.47 3.30 11.65
C LEU A 310 -33.09 3.10 11.01
N ILE A 311 -32.92 3.52 9.75
CA ILE A 311 -31.64 3.41 9.04
C ILE A 311 -30.53 4.18 9.78
N TYR A 312 -30.84 5.38 10.28
CA TYR A 312 -29.90 6.17 11.08
C TYR A 312 -29.53 5.48 12.40
N ASN A 313 -30.49 4.88 13.10
CA ASN A 313 -30.22 4.15 14.33
C ASN A 313 -29.33 2.92 14.08
N LEU A 314 -29.54 2.20 12.97
CA LEU A 314 -28.65 1.11 12.54
C LEU A 314 -27.24 1.63 12.22
N PHE A 315 -27.13 2.79 11.57
CA PHE A 315 -25.84 3.44 11.31
C PHE A 315 -25.10 3.73 12.62
N ILE A 316 -25.76 4.33 13.61
CA ILE A 316 -25.15 4.61 14.92
C ILE A 316 -24.71 3.33 15.64
N GLN A 317 -25.49 2.24 15.53
CA GLN A 317 -25.10 0.94 16.08
C GLN A 317 -23.84 0.39 15.39
N ALA A 318 -23.78 0.46 14.06
CA ALA A 318 -22.61 0.02 13.29
C ALA A 318 -21.35 0.83 13.64
N ILE A 319 -21.46 2.16 13.74
CA ILE A 319 -20.37 3.04 14.18
C ILE A 319 -19.90 2.71 15.60
N SER A 320 -20.84 2.47 16.52
CA SER A 320 -20.52 2.11 17.91
C SER A 320 -19.80 0.76 18.00
N ALA A 321 -20.29 -0.24 17.26
CA ALA A 321 -19.68 -1.57 17.18
C ALA A 321 -18.25 -1.50 16.62
N HIS A 322 -18.05 -0.77 15.52
CA HIS A 322 -16.74 -0.56 14.92
C HIS A 322 -15.76 0.08 15.90
N ASN A 323 -16.11 1.23 16.49
CA ASN A 323 -15.25 1.94 17.44
C ASN A 323 -14.89 1.06 18.66
N SER A 324 -15.86 0.28 19.16
CA SER A 324 -15.64 -0.67 20.25
C SER A 324 -14.63 -1.75 19.84
N TYR A 325 -14.74 -2.28 18.63
CA TYR A 325 -13.83 -3.30 18.11
C TYR A 325 -12.43 -2.73 17.82
N THR A 326 -12.33 -1.56 17.20
CA THR A 326 -11.07 -0.82 17.00
C THR A 326 -10.32 -0.63 18.31
N LYS A 327 -11.02 -0.20 19.38
CA LYS A 327 -10.42 -0.07 20.71
C LYS A 327 -9.91 -1.41 21.25
N LYS A 328 -10.64 -2.51 21.06
CA LYS A 328 -10.17 -3.85 21.45
C LYS A 328 -8.92 -4.25 20.68
N ALA A 329 -8.92 -4.08 19.35
CA ALA A 329 -7.79 -4.41 18.49
C ALA A 329 -6.52 -3.62 18.88
N SER A 330 -6.62 -2.30 19.03
CA SER A 330 -5.48 -1.46 19.43
C SER A 330 -4.92 -1.78 20.82
N LEU A 331 -5.74 -2.35 21.70
CA LEU A 331 -5.35 -2.85 23.03
C LEU A 331 -4.91 -4.33 23.01
N GLY A 332 -4.72 -4.94 21.83
CA GLY A 332 -4.28 -6.33 21.70
C GLY A 332 -5.32 -7.35 22.20
N ARG A 333 -6.61 -7.01 22.12
CA ARG A 333 -7.75 -7.84 22.60
C ARG A 333 -8.65 -8.34 21.47
N ALA A 334 -8.26 -8.19 20.21
CA ALA A 334 -8.87 -8.92 19.11
C ALA A 334 -8.21 -10.30 18.97
N PHE A 335 -8.65 -11.09 17.99
CA PHE A 335 -8.36 -12.52 17.96
C PHE A 335 -7.50 -12.99 16.78
N ASP A 336 -7.35 -12.22 15.70
CA ASP A 336 -6.67 -12.69 14.49
C ASP A 336 -5.20 -13.04 14.75
N ARG A 337 -4.41 -12.17 15.39
CA ARG A 337 -3.02 -12.52 15.77
C ARG A 337 -2.95 -13.59 16.85
N HIS A 338 -3.94 -13.68 17.74
CA HIS A 338 -4.01 -14.72 18.75
C HIS A 338 -4.21 -16.11 18.11
N PHE A 339 -5.18 -16.24 17.21
CA PHE A 339 -5.42 -17.47 16.46
C PHE A 339 -4.24 -17.84 15.56
N LEU A 340 -3.58 -16.86 14.93
CA LEU A 340 -2.34 -17.10 14.22
C LEU A 340 -1.26 -17.69 15.15
N GLY A 341 -1.08 -17.11 16.34
CA GLY A 341 -0.14 -17.60 17.34
C GLY A 341 -0.41 -19.05 17.75
N LEU A 342 -1.66 -19.37 18.10
CA LEU A 342 -2.05 -20.74 18.46
C LEU A 342 -1.82 -21.73 17.32
N ARG A 343 -2.15 -21.34 16.08
CA ARG A 343 -1.94 -22.18 14.89
C ARG A 343 -0.45 -22.43 14.61
N LEU A 344 0.40 -21.43 14.78
CA LEU A 344 1.85 -21.55 14.58
C LEU A 344 2.56 -22.29 15.72
N GLN A 345 1.97 -22.30 16.92
CA GLN A 345 2.49 -23.07 18.07
C GLN A 345 2.17 -24.57 17.97
N HIS A 346 1.19 -24.96 17.16
CA HIS A 346 0.82 -26.35 16.97
C HIS A 346 1.97 -27.15 16.33
N ARG A 347 2.37 -28.22 17.00
CA ARG A 347 3.45 -29.13 16.59
C ARG A 347 2.84 -30.50 16.30
N PRO A 348 2.68 -30.90 15.02
CA PRO A 348 1.99 -32.15 14.68
C PRO A 348 2.55 -33.41 15.35
N SER A 349 3.86 -33.43 15.63
CA SER A 349 4.53 -34.54 16.33
C SER A 349 4.19 -34.65 17.81
N GLU A 350 3.78 -33.57 18.47
CA GLU A 350 3.49 -33.52 19.89
C GLU A 350 1.99 -33.36 20.18
N ASP A 351 1.33 -32.50 19.42
CA ASP A 351 -0.06 -32.07 19.64
C ASP A 351 -1.07 -32.88 18.78
N GLY A 352 -0.58 -33.74 17.87
CA GLY A 352 -1.41 -34.55 16.99
C GLY A 352 -1.99 -33.77 15.81
N THR A 353 -3.27 -34.00 15.50
CA THR A 353 -3.95 -33.30 14.40
C THR A 353 -4.28 -31.86 14.77
N LEU A 354 -4.21 -30.96 13.79
CA LEU A 354 -4.59 -29.56 13.97
C LEU A 354 -6.04 -29.46 14.48
N PRO A 355 -6.35 -28.59 15.48
CA PRO A 355 -7.71 -28.43 15.99
C PRO A 355 -8.74 -28.11 14.89
N GLU A 356 -9.95 -28.67 15.02
CA GLU A 356 -11.02 -28.58 14.02
C GLU A 356 -11.31 -27.12 13.59
N LEU A 357 -11.24 -26.19 14.54
CA LEU A 357 -11.39 -24.75 14.30
C LEU A 357 -10.54 -24.24 13.12
N PHE A 358 -9.27 -24.66 13.03
CA PHE A 358 -8.35 -24.18 11.99
C PHE A 358 -8.51 -24.92 10.66
N THR A 359 -9.24 -26.03 10.65
CA THR A 359 -9.59 -26.78 9.43
C THR A 359 -11.01 -26.50 8.95
N ASP A 360 -11.79 -25.77 9.74
CA ASP A 360 -13.17 -25.38 9.40
C ASP A 360 -13.17 -24.49 8.14
N PRO A 361 -13.97 -24.84 7.10
CA PRO A 361 -14.13 -24.01 5.91
C PRO A 361 -14.52 -22.56 6.20
N VAL A 362 -15.30 -22.31 7.26
CA VAL A 362 -15.70 -20.95 7.68
C VAL A 362 -14.51 -20.17 8.22
N PHE A 363 -13.59 -20.81 8.95
CA PHE A 363 -12.37 -20.16 9.41
C PHE A 363 -11.50 -19.74 8.22
N ALA A 364 -11.37 -20.62 7.21
CA ALA A 364 -10.66 -20.33 5.98
C ALA A 364 -11.31 -19.16 5.20
N GLU A 365 -12.64 -19.20 4.98
CA GLU A 365 -13.38 -18.12 4.29
C GLU A 365 -13.27 -16.80 5.06
N SER A 366 -13.32 -16.83 6.40
CA SER A 366 -13.16 -15.62 7.23
C SER A 366 -11.76 -15.01 7.16
N SER A 367 -10.74 -15.80 6.77
CA SER A 367 -9.35 -15.36 6.62
C SER A 367 -9.07 -14.81 5.23
N GLU A 368 -9.90 -15.15 4.23
CA GLU A 368 -9.83 -14.62 2.87
C GLU A 368 -10.49 -13.23 2.81
N CYS A 369 -9.76 -12.21 3.25
CA CYS A 369 -10.23 -10.83 3.27
C CYS A 369 -10.29 -10.26 1.85
N GLN A 370 -11.47 -10.30 1.22
CA GLN A 370 -11.70 -9.78 -0.13
C GLN A 370 -11.72 -8.25 -0.18
N LEU A 371 -11.87 -7.60 0.97
CA LEU A 371 -11.72 -6.16 1.13
C LEU A 371 -10.64 -5.89 2.17
N SER A 372 -9.59 -5.17 1.78
CA SER A 372 -8.43 -4.86 2.62
C SER A 372 -8.25 -3.35 2.69
N THR A 373 -8.30 -2.78 3.90
CA THR A 373 -8.30 -1.33 4.11
C THR A 373 -7.25 -0.90 5.12
N SER A 374 -6.79 0.34 4.98
CA SER A 374 -5.90 0.97 5.96
C SER A 374 -5.99 2.49 5.87
N GLY A 375 -6.08 3.16 7.02
CA GLY A 375 -5.80 4.59 7.12
C GLY A 375 -4.30 4.85 7.17
N ILE A 376 -3.79 5.70 6.27
CA ILE A 376 -2.36 5.98 6.13
C ILE A 376 -1.99 7.29 6.82
N SER A 377 -2.70 8.37 6.52
CA SER A 377 -2.44 9.67 7.12
C SER A 377 -3.71 10.51 7.17
N ALA A 378 -3.71 11.52 8.03
CA ALA A 378 -4.87 12.35 8.24
C ALA A 378 -4.69 13.65 7.44
N GLY A 379 -5.24 13.70 6.22
CA GLY A 379 -5.18 14.85 5.33
C GLY A 379 -6.29 15.90 5.53
N GLU A 380 -6.17 17.03 4.84
CA GLU A 380 -7.22 18.07 4.75
C GLU A 380 -8.41 17.64 3.90
N ARG A 381 -8.17 16.73 2.93
CA ARG A 381 -9.19 16.16 2.04
C ARG A 381 -9.28 14.66 2.27
N ILE A 382 -10.49 14.13 2.14
CA ILE A 382 -10.71 12.68 2.16
C ILE A 382 -10.27 12.15 0.79
N THR A 383 -9.22 11.34 0.77
CA THR A 383 -8.67 10.77 -0.45
C THR A 383 -8.67 9.25 -0.32
N PHE A 384 -8.96 8.53 -1.40
CA PHE A 384 -8.90 7.07 -1.42
C PHE A 384 -8.04 6.61 -2.58
N GLY A 385 -7.02 5.81 -2.30
CA GLY A 385 -6.36 4.96 -3.28
C GLY A 385 -7.09 3.62 -3.35
N ILE A 386 -7.65 3.30 -4.51
CA ILE A 386 -8.46 2.09 -4.72
C ILE A 386 -7.73 1.21 -5.73
N GLU A 387 -7.47 -0.05 -5.40
CA GLU A 387 -6.95 -1.05 -6.33
C GLU A 387 -7.83 -2.30 -6.36
N THR A 388 -8.08 -2.81 -7.56
CA THR A 388 -8.76 -4.08 -7.86
C THR A 388 -7.99 -4.81 -8.97
N LYS A 389 -8.52 -5.92 -9.49
CA LYS A 389 -7.92 -6.67 -10.61
C LYS A 389 -8.86 -6.73 -11.80
N HIS A 390 -8.35 -6.42 -13.00
CA HIS A 390 -9.10 -6.54 -14.26
C HIS A 390 -9.59 -7.98 -14.50
N SER A 391 -8.86 -8.96 -13.99
CA SER A 391 -9.20 -10.38 -14.04
C SER A 391 -10.42 -10.77 -13.20
N ASP A 392 -10.86 -9.94 -12.24
CA ASP A 392 -12.11 -10.18 -11.52
C ASP A 392 -13.28 -9.37 -12.13
N PRO A 393 -14.23 -10.03 -12.81
CA PRO A 393 -15.37 -9.34 -13.42
C PRO A 393 -16.35 -8.73 -12.41
N ARG A 394 -16.22 -9.06 -11.12
CA ARG A 394 -17.07 -8.50 -10.06
C ARG A 394 -16.59 -7.13 -9.57
N THR A 395 -15.35 -6.76 -9.88
CA THR A 395 -14.73 -5.55 -9.34
C THR A 395 -14.29 -4.58 -10.41
N SER A 396 -14.42 -3.30 -10.13
CA SER A 396 -13.80 -2.22 -10.90
C SER A 396 -13.43 -1.09 -9.95
N ALA A 397 -12.19 -0.63 -9.99
CA ALA A 397 -11.71 0.45 -9.14
C ALA A 397 -12.53 1.74 -9.36
N ARG A 398 -12.85 2.03 -10.62
CA ARG A 398 -13.68 3.18 -11.00
C ARG A 398 -15.12 3.06 -10.49
N GLN A 399 -15.78 1.92 -10.70
CA GLN A 399 -17.16 1.75 -10.19
C GLN A 399 -17.19 1.81 -8.66
N PHE A 400 -16.17 1.24 -8.00
CA PHE A 400 -16.05 1.28 -6.56
C PHE A 400 -15.88 2.72 -6.06
N SER A 401 -15.06 3.51 -6.74
CA SER A 401 -14.85 4.94 -6.50
C SER A 401 -16.16 5.74 -6.62
N GLU A 402 -16.95 5.46 -7.66
CA GLU A 402 -18.28 6.06 -7.86
C GLU A 402 -19.25 5.67 -6.74
N HIS A 403 -19.31 4.38 -6.38
CA HIS A 403 -20.14 3.88 -5.26
C HIS A 403 -19.71 4.43 -3.91
N LEU A 404 -18.41 4.59 -3.66
CA LEU A 404 -17.87 5.14 -2.43
C LEU A 404 -18.17 6.62 -2.29
N SER A 405 -17.99 7.39 -3.37
CA SER A 405 -18.39 8.80 -3.42
C SER A 405 -19.88 8.96 -3.12
N GLN A 406 -20.73 8.13 -3.73
CA GLN A 406 -22.16 8.16 -3.50
C GLN A 406 -22.53 7.70 -2.07
N ALA A 407 -21.87 6.67 -1.54
CA ALA A 407 -22.08 6.19 -0.17
C ALA A 407 -21.81 7.31 0.86
N LEU A 408 -20.71 8.06 0.69
CA LEU A 408 -20.40 9.22 1.52
C LEU A 408 -21.53 10.27 1.47
N ILE A 409 -21.98 10.64 0.27
CA ILE A 409 -23.08 11.60 0.09
C ILE A 409 -24.38 11.10 0.76
N ASP A 410 -24.73 9.83 0.57
CA ASP A 410 -25.97 9.26 1.09
C ASP A 410 -25.97 9.16 2.62
N ILE A 411 -24.83 8.80 3.23
CA ILE A 411 -24.69 8.80 4.70
C ILE A 411 -24.89 10.20 5.25
N ARG A 412 -24.34 11.24 4.59
CA ARG A 412 -24.57 12.63 4.98
C ARG A 412 -26.05 13.00 4.89
N ILE A 413 -26.72 12.67 3.79
CA ILE A 413 -28.17 12.91 3.61
C ILE A 413 -28.98 12.21 4.70
N LEU A 414 -28.64 10.97 5.04
CA LEU A 414 -29.26 10.22 6.13
C LEU A 414 -29.14 10.98 7.47
N CYS A 415 -27.94 11.41 7.83
CA CYS A 415 -27.69 12.17 9.06
C CYS A 415 -28.48 13.50 9.10
N GLU A 416 -28.56 14.21 7.98
CA GLU A 416 -29.32 15.47 7.89
C GLU A 416 -30.84 15.22 8.03
N ARG A 417 -31.39 14.18 7.39
CA ARG A 417 -32.82 13.85 7.48
C ARG A 417 -33.23 13.41 8.89
N ALA A 418 -32.40 12.59 9.52
CA ALA A 418 -32.66 12.10 10.86
C ALA A 418 -32.59 13.21 11.94
N THR A 419 -31.79 14.26 11.72
CA THR A 419 -31.63 15.36 12.68
C THR A 419 -32.66 16.48 12.52
N VAL A 420 -33.11 16.78 11.29
CA VAL A 420 -34.13 17.81 11.03
C VAL A 420 -35.52 17.40 11.54
N SER A 421 -35.84 16.10 11.48
CA SER A 421 -37.17 15.58 11.86
C SER A 421 -37.36 15.41 13.38
N GLY A 422 -36.30 15.57 14.18
CA GLY A 422 -36.34 15.52 15.65
C GLY A 422 -36.67 16.85 16.33
N GLY A 423 -36.76 17.94 15.57
CA GLY A 423 -37.12 19.27 16.05
C GLY A 423 -38.40 19.75 15.39
N ALA A 424 -39.56 19.39 15.96
CA ALA A 424 -40.77 20.11 15.65
C ALA A 424 -40.67 21.52 16.24
N ASP A 425 -40.18 22.50 15.45
CA ASP A 425 -40.92 23.75 15.24
C ASP A 425 -40.42 24.59 14.04
N SER A 426 -41.39 25.01 13.23
CA SER A 426 -41.45 26.13 12.28
C SER A 426 -40.18 26.76 11.66
N SER A 427 -39.92 26.45 10.39
CA SER A 427 -39.94 27.45 9.28
C SER A 427 -39.54 26.80 7.95
N ALA A 428 -40.35 27.05 6.92
CA ALA A 428 -40.16 26.54 5.57
C ALA A 428 -38.89 27.15 4.93
N GLY A 429 -37.93 26.28 4.58
CA GLY A 429 -36.73 26.64 3.83
C GLY A 429 -36.44 25.59 2.76
N ARG A 430 -36.51 26.01 1.49
CA ARG A 430 -36.26 25.28 0.23
C ARG A 430 -35.24 24.13 0.34
N VAL A 431 -35.70 22.91 0.05
CA VAL A 431 -34.85 21.83 -0.46
C VAL A 431 -34.84 21.95 -1.99
N GLU A 432 -33.68 22.26 -2.57
CA GLU A 432 -33.49 22.19 -4.02
C GLU A 432 -33.42 20.72 -4.44
N ASN A 433 -34.32 20.33 -5.34
CA ASN A 433 -34.36 19.02 -5.97
C ASN A 433 -33.12 18.81 -6.84
N LEU A 434 -32.16 18.01 -6.35
CA LEU A 434 -31.18 17.33 -7.20
C LEU A 434 -31.70 15.92 -7.53
N SER A 435 -32.78 15.84 -8.32
CA SER A 435 -33.29 14.59 -8.89
C SER A 435 -32.80 14.44 -10.33
N GLY A 436 -31.70 13.71 -10.52
CA GLY A 436 -31.14 13.47 -11.84
C GLY A 436 -30.13 12.32 -11.84
N CYS A 437 -30.53 11.14 -11.36
CA CYS A 437 -29.81 9.90 -11.66
C CYS A 437 -30.79 8.73 -11.61
N GLN A 438 -30.90 7.99 -12.72
CA GLN A 438 -31.73 6.79 -12.81
C GLN A 438 -31.18 5.72 -11.87
N ARG A 439 -32.05 5.15 -11.02
CA ARG A 439 -31.70 4.05 -10.11
C ARG A 439 -31.39 2.79 -10.93
N PRO A 440 -30.22 2.15 -10.76
CA PRO A 440 -29.98 0.86 -11.38
C PRO A 440 -30.81 -0.21 -10.65
N THR A 441 -31.58 -0.98 -11.41
CA THR A 441 -32.26 -2.18 -10.94
C THR A 441 -31.24 -3.27 -10.63
N LEU A 442 -31.18 -3.72 -9.36
CA LEU A 442 -30.44 -4.90 -8.93
C LEU A 442 -30.96 -6.13 -9.70
N LYS A 443 -30.09 -6.76 -10.50
CA LYS A 443 -30.35 -8.09 -11.07
C LYS A 443 -29.77 -9.12 -10.12
N ASP A 444 -30.64 -10.01 -9.61
CA ASP A 444 -30.24 -11.23 -8.92
C ASP A 444 -29.36 -12.07 -9.85
N ASN A 445 -28.05 -12.07 -9.60
CA ASN A 445 -27.11 -12.94 -10.30
C ASN A 445 -26.68 -14.05 -9.34
N THR A 446 -27.47 -15.12 -9.31
CA THR A 446 -27.09 -16.40 -8.71
C THR A 446 -26.17 -17.15 -9.69
N GLY A 447 -24.89 -16.80 -9.69
CA GLY A 447 -23.85 -17.39 -10.56
C GLY A 447 -22.62 -17.82 -9.76
N GLY A 448 -22.13 -19.04 -10.05
CA GLY A 448 -21.17 -19.79 -9.23
C GLY A 448 -19.89 -19.08 -8.81
N ARG A 449 -19.45 -19.37 -7.56
CA ARG A 449 -18.20 -18.92 -6.94
C ARG A 449 -16.99 -19.46 -7.71
N LEU A 450 -16.47 -18.70 -8.66
CA LEU A 450 -15.12 -18.88 -9.19
C LEU A 450 -14.12 -18.30 -8.16
N ARG A 451 -13.21 -19.15 -7.71
CA ARG A 451 -12.18 -18.88 -6.70
C ARG A 451 -10.97 -18.17 -7.33
N THR A 452 -11.12 -16.91 -7.71
CA THR A 452 -9.98 -16.00 -7.85
C THR A 452 -9.92 -15.14 -6.58
N PRO A 453 -8.72 -14.95 -5.96
CA PRO A 453 -8.59 -14.10 -4.78
C PRO A 453 -8.78 -12.64 -5.21
N SER A 454 -10.02 -12.21 -5.17
CA SER A 454 -10.42 -10.85 -5.49
C SER A 454 -10.26 -9.99 -4.26
N VAL A 455 -9.17 -9.25 -4.21
CA VAL A 455 -8.89 -8.30 -3.13
C VAL A 455 -9.08 -6.89 -3.68
N VAL A 456 -10.10 -6.19 -3.18
CA VAL A 456 -10.17 -4.73 -3.31
C VAL A 456 -9.35 -4.14 -2.17
N THR A 457 -8.35 -3.35 -2.53
CA THR A 457 -7.50 -2.64 -1.56
C THR A 457 -7.88 -1.17 -1.54
N VAL A 458 -8.13 -0.63 -0.34
CA VAL A 458 -8.48 0.78 -0.14
C VAL A 458 -7.53 1.40 0.87
N GLY A 459 -6.63 2.26 0.39
CA GLY A 459 -5.83 3.17 1.22
C GLY A 459 -6.57 4.49 1.41
N ILE A 460 -6.68 4.95 2.66
CA ILE A 460 -7.34 6.22 3.04
C ILE A 460 -6.29 7.25 3.45
#